data_AF-A0A4V2PX60-F1
#
_entry.id   AF-A0A4V2PX60-F1
#
_cell.length_a   1.000
_cell.length_b   1.000
_cell.length_c   1.000
_cell.angle_alpha   90.00
_cell.angle_beta   90.00
_cell.angle_gamma   90.00
#
_symmetry.space_group_name_H-M   'P 1'
#
loop_
_entity.id
_entity.type
_entity.pdbx_description
1 polymer ?
#
loop_
_entity_poly.entity_id
_entity_poly.type
_entity_poly.pdbx_seq_one_letter_code
_entity_poly.pdbx_strand_id
1 'polypeptide(L)'
;MGCFIIILISESVMATSAKKTTTAKASKPSKEKSNANGIKRDAKGYNSVKKFEGRQYTGMQVGRSHHWDYDQGDWKETKITPDLWEINYEVIKRRKGHAPEGSGVPIGTEYHWYILSHQNAKKLNANDYSTEMHGLKFKLAHKRADKEKWNLSGTTQRKHLIAFLKEMIEQLENGSVPLEFEYGGKKYKGEGVPVPDTCDEDVCFQLDVELNDQALGIIRCAKSGWKMDGIEQELVETIGNEIFAFYE
;
A
#
# COMPACT_ATOMS: atom_id res chain seq x y z
N MET A 1 -4.11 -39.73 33.65
CA MET A 1 -2.79 -39.69 34.30
C MET A 1 -2.34 -38.25 34.31
N GLY A 2 -2.53 -37.56 35.43
CA GLY A 2 -1.97 -36.23 35.65
C GLY A 2 -0.52 -36.36 36.09
N CYS A 3 0.32 -35.44 35.65
CA CYS A 3 1.64 -35.24 36.24
C CYS A 3 1.91 -33.74 36.38
N PHE A 4 1.81 -33.30 37.63
CA PHE A 4 2.33 -32.06 38.17
C PHE A 4 3.86 -32.05 38.07
N ILE A 5 4.47 -30.96 37.60
CA ILE A 5 5.85 -30.55 37.96
C ILE A 5 5.87 -29.02 38.05
N ILE A 6 5.70 -28.49 39.27
CA ILE A 6 6.72 -27.86 40.13
C ILE A 6 7.21 -26.50 39.61
N ILE A 7 6.68 -25.46 40.26
CA ILE A 7 7.20 -24.10 40.29
C ILE A 7 8.44 -24.09 41.19
N LEU A 8 9.59 -23.64 40.68
CA LEU A 8 10.72 -23.21 41.50
C LEU A 8 10.90 -21.71 41.32
N ILE A 9 10.55 -20.97 42.38
CA ILE A 9 10.89 -19.57 42.58
C ILE A 9 12.34 -19.54 43.08
N SER A 10 13.22 -18.88 42.34
CA SER A 10 14.57 -18.54 42.79
C SER A 10 14.69 -17.03 42.80
N GLU A 11 14.46 -16.43 43.98
CA GLU A 11 14.91 -15.07 44.28
C GLU A 11 16.43 -15.07 44.44
N SER A 12 17.12 -14.24 43.66
CA SER A 12 18.50 -13.85 43.96
C SER A 12 18.60 -12.33 43.91
N VAL A 13 18.98 -11.77 45.05
CA VAL A 13 19.07 -10.36 45.36
C VAL A 13 20.43 -9.80 44.91
N MET A 14 20.36 -8.64 44.26
CA MET A 14 21.37 -7.59 44.03
C MET A 14 22.88 -7.92 44.10
N ALA A 15 23.56 -7.61 42.99
CA ALA A 15 24.92 -7.06 43.04
C ALA A 15 25.05 -5.88 42.07
N THR A 16 25.08 -4.69 42.63
CA THR A 16 25.51 -3.45 41.98
C THR A 16 27.01 -3.50 41.72
N SER A 17 27.44 -3.20 40.49
CA SER A 17 28.84 -2.87 40.22
C SER A 17 28.92 -1.71 39.23
N ALA A 18 29.44 -0.59 39.74
CA ALA A 18 29.76 0.62 39.02
C ALA A 18 31.28 0.76 38.88
N LYS A 19 31.70 1.25 37.70
CA LYS A 19 33.01 1.81 37.25
C LYS A 19 33.41 1.13 35.92
N LYS A 20 33.95 1.82 34.91
CA LYS A 20 34.78 3.03 34.94
C LYS A 20 34.78 3.70 33.56
N THR A 21 34.80 5.02 33.61
CA THR A 21 35.07 6.00 32.55
C THR A 21 36.41 5.77 31.85
N THR A 22 36.43 5.86 30.51
CA THR A 22 37.64 6.18 29.73
C THR A 22 37.32 7.19 28.62
N THR A 23 37.77 8.42 28.88
CA THR A 23 38.44 9.38 27.99
C THR A 23 37.95 9.61 26.55
N ALA A 24 37.58 10.87 26.34
CA ALA A 24 37.34 11.60 25.11
C ALA A 24 38.40 11.44 24.01
N LYS A 25 37.92 11.43 22.76
CA LYS A 25 38.69 11.86 21.59
C LYS A 25 37.86 12.90 20.81
N ALA A 26 38.40 14.10 20.72
CA ALA A 26 37.79 15.26 20.08
C ALA A 26 37.73 15.10 18.55
N SER A 27 36.59 15.45 17.95
CA SER A 27 36.49 15.73 16.51
C SER A 27 35.61 16.97 16.27
N LYS A 28 36.30 18.01 15.77
CA LYS A 28 35.94 19.32 15.19
C LYS A 28 34.46 19.74 15.03
N PRO A 29 34.16 21.05 15.20
CA PRO A 29 32.81 21.61 15.11
C PRO A 29 32.32 21.64 13.67
N SER A 30 31.18 20.99 13.40
CA SER A 30 30.47 21.12 12.13
C SER A 30 29.69 22.43 12.11
N LYS A 31 30.01 23.28 11.14
CA LYS A 31 29.36 24.55 10.85
C LYS A 31 27.83 24.45 10.86
N GLU A 32 27.23 25.23 11.75
CA GLU A 32 25.83 25.59 11.74
C GLU A 32 25.53 26.33 10.42
N LYS A 33 24.76 25.71 9.53
CA LYS A 33 24.20 26.38 8.36
C LYS A 33 22.82 26.91 8.73
N SER A 34 22.76 28.23 8.81
CA SER A 34 21.58 29.07 8.99
C SER A 34 20.47 28.76 7.99
N ASN A 35 19.24 28.74 8.52
CA ASN A 35 17.96 28.63 7.83
C ASN A 35 17.79 29.56 6.62
N ALA A 36 17.20 29.01 5.55
CA ALA A 36 16.40 29.79 4.60
C ALA A 36 15.23 28.94 4.07
N ASN A 37 14.01 29.32 4.49
CA ASN A 37 12.71 29.01 3.90
C ASN A 37 12.23 27.55 3.82
N GLY A 38 12.00 26.94 4.98
CA GLY A 38 10.97 25.91 5.11
C GLY A 38 9.59 26.57 5.15
N ILE A 39 8.87 26.60 4.03
CA ILE A 39 7.43 26.88 4.04
C ILE A 39 6.80 25.84 4.97
N LYS A 40 6.36 26.25 6.16
CA LYS A 40 5.56 25.40 7.07
C LYS A 40 4.30 25.00 6.32
N ARG A 41 4.28 23.78 5.77
CA ARG A 41 3.08 23.20 5.18
C ARG A 41 2.08 22.98 6.31
N ASP A 42 1.00 23.74 6.29
CA ASP A 42 -0.02 23.74 7.34
C ASP A 42 -0.68 22.35 7.46
N ALA A 43 -0.56 21.72 8.63
CA ALA A 43 -1.15 20.41 8.95
C ALA A 43 -2.69 20.43 8.88
N LYS A 44 -3.32 21.61 8.99
CA LYS A 44 -4.79 21.75 8.92
C LYS A 44 -5.39 21.19 7.64
N GLY A 45 -4.72 21.39 6.49
CA GLY A 45 -5.19 20.89 5.20
C GLY A 45 -5.13 19.36 5.09
N TYR A 46 -4.21 18.71 5.80
CA TYR A 46 -4.05 17.25 5.78
C TYR A 46 -5.14 16.56 6.59
N ASN A 47 -5.48 17.11 7.76
CA ASN A 47 -6.42 16.50 8.71
C ASN A 47 -7.90 16.85 8.44
N SER A 48 -8.19 17.68 7.42
CA SER A 48 -9.54 18.06 7.06
C SER A 48 -10.37 16.90 6.50
N VAL A 49 -11.69 16.97 6.72
CA VAL A 49 -12.69 16.16 6.02
C VAL A 49 -12.71 16.57 4.55
N LYS A 50 -12.69 15.57 3.66
CA LYS A 50 -12.64 15.70 2.20
C LYS A 50 -13.91 15.14 1.59
N LYS A 51 -14.16 15.44 0.31
CA LYS A 51 -15.29 14.91 -0.47
C LYS A 51 -14.79 14.21 -1.72
N PHE A 52 -15.37 13.07 -2.06
CA PHE A 52 -15.19 12.32 -3.31
C PHE A 52 -16.55 11.75 -3.68
N GLU A 53 -17.05 12.03 -4.89
CA GLU A 53 -18.37 11.58 -5.38
C GLU A 53 -19.52 11.82 -4.38
N GLY A 54 -19.56 13.03 -3.81
CA GLY A 54 -20.56 13.41 -2.80
C GLY A 54 -20.37 12.80 -1.40
N ARG A 55 -19.51 11.78 -1.24
CA ARG A 55 -19.22 11.13 0.05
C ARG A 55 -18.10 11.84 0.81
N GLN A 56 -18.29 12.04 2.12
CA GLN A 56 -17.26 12.62 2.99
C GLN A 56 -16.27 11.56 3.47
N TYR A 57 -14.98 11.86 3.45
CA TYR A 57 -13.92 10.97 3.94
C TYR A 57 -12.80 11.74 4.66
N THR A 58 -11.94 11.03 5.39
CA THR A 58 -10.77 11.60 6.08
C THR A 58 -9.49 10.84 5.70
N GLY A 59 -8.34 11.45 5.91
CA GLY A 59 -7.03 10.88 5.54
C GLY A 59 -6.46 11.48 4.27
N MET A 60 -5.63 10.70 3.55
CA MET A 60 -4.97 11.16 2.33
C MET A 60 -5.98 11.47 1.23
N GLN A 61 -5.78 12.55 0.50
CA GLN A 61 -6.63 12.92 -0.64
C GLN A 61 -6.55 11.88 -1.77
N VAL A 62 -7.68 11.54 -2.38
CA VAL A 62 -7.74 10.68 -3.58
C VAL A 62 -6.80 11.23 -4.67
N GLY A 63 -6.06 10.33 -5.34
CA GLY A 63 -5.06 10.66 -6.36
C GLY A 63 -3.67 11.06 -5.83
N ARG A 64 -3.48 11.12 -4.50
CA ARG A 64 -2.15 11.27 -3.89
C ARG A 64 -1.54 9.90 -3.57
N SER A 65 -0.22 9.85 -3.47
CA SER A 65 0.52 8.63 -3.13
C SER A 65 1.31 8.78 -1.83
N HIS A 66 1.56 7.65 -1.18
CA HIS A 66 2.56 7.55 -0.12
C HIS A 66 3.69 6.64 -0.60
N HIS A 67 4.92 7.04 -0.29
CA HIS A 67 6.10 6.20 -0.50
C HIS A 67 6.59 5.73 0.87
N TRP A 68 6.70 4.41 1.02
CA TRP A 68 7.18 3.76 2.23
C TRP A 68 8.41 2.92 1.90
N ASP A 69 9.46 3.06 2.69
CA ASP A 69 10.57 2.13 2.69
C ASP A 69 10.26 1.07 3.74
N TYR A 70 10.21 -0.18 3.33
CA TYR A 70 10.02 -1.32 4.22
C TYR A 70 11.38 -1.81 4.69
N ASP A 71 11.48 -2.12 5.97
CA ASP A 71 12.66 -2.78 6.52
C ASP A 71 12.81 -4.19 5.93
N GLN A 72 13.86 -4.90 6.32
CA GLN A 72 13.93 -6.33 6.05
C GLN A 72 12.79 -7.03 6.80
N GLY A 73 11.75 -7.42 6.07
CA GLY A 73 10.59 -8.11 6.60
C GLY A 73 10.78 -9.61 6.68
N ASP A 74 9.93 -10.26 7.49
CA ASP A 74 9.85 -11.71 7.59
C ASP A 74 8.67 -12.20 6.75
N TRP A 75 8.97 -12.87 5.63
CA TRP A 75 7.98 -13.49 4.76
C TRP A 75 7.86 -14.98 5.11
N LYS A 76 6.67 -15.38 5.52
CA LYS A 76 6.35 -16.77 5.84
C LYS A 76 5.16 -17.21 5.01
N GLU A 77 5.27 -18.40 4.45
CA GLU A 77 4.17 -19.03 3.72
C GLU A 77 3.98 -20.46 4.17
N THR A 78 2.72 -20.88 4.23
CA THR A 78 2.32 -22.23 4.58
C THR A 78 1.41 -22.75 3.49
N LYS A 79 1.79 -23.84 2.82
CA LYS A 79 0.91 -24.50 1.85
C LYS A 79 -0.25 -25.16 2.58
N ILE A 80 -1.48 -24.75 2.26
CA ILE A 80 -2.70 -25.27 2.88
C ILE A 80 -3.34 -26.35 2.00
N THR A 81 -3.37 -26.15 0.69
CA THR A 81 -3.85 -27.12 -0.31
C THR A 81 -2.93 -27.10 -1.55
N PRO A 82 -3.12 -27.97 -2.57
CA PRO A 82 -2.28 -27.97 -3.77
C PRO A 82 -2.09 -26.59 -4.42
N ASP A 83 -3.14 -25.76 -4.40
CA ASP A 83 -3.19 -24.45 -5.05
C ASP A 83 -3.41 -23.28 -4.07
N LEU A 84 -3.48 -23.53 -2.77
CA LEU A 84 -3.70 -22.49 -1.75
C LEU A 84 -2.56 -22.45 -0.75
N TRP A 85 -2.03 -21.25 -0.53
CA TRP A 85 -1.03 -20.95 0.48
C TRP A 85 -1.54 -19.84 1.39
N GLU A 86 -1.31 -20.01 2.69
CA GLU A 86 -1.39 -18.92 3.65
C GLU A 86 -0.08 -18.14 3.57
N ILE A 87 -0.18 -16.81 3.52
CA ILE A 87 0.98 -15.92 3.58
C ILE A 87 0.89 -15.05 4.83
N ASN A 88 2.04 -14.82 5.47
CA ASN A 88 2.22 -13.85 6.52
C ASN A 88 3.47 -13.02 6.23
N TYR A 89 3.33 -11.71 6.29
CA TYR A 89 4.44 -10.79 6.09
C TYR A 89 4.43 -9.73 7.19
N GLU A 90 5.48 -9.73 8.02
CA GLU A 90 5.62 -8.78 9.12
C GLU A 90 6.88 -7.95 8.95
N VAL A 91 6.70 -6.63 9.04
CA VAL A 91 7.78 -5.66 8.80
C VAL A 91 7.42 -4.28 9.33
N ILE A 92 8.43 -3.55 9.81
CA ILE A 92 8.28 -2.12 10.11
C ILE A 92 8.41 -1.34 8.80
N LYS A 93 7.44 -0.46 8.54
CA LYS A 93 7.49 0.46 7.40
C LYS A 93 7.81 1.88 7.85
N ARG A 94 8.61 2.59 7.07
CA ARG A 94 9.05 3.97 7.33
C ARG A 94 8.63 4.88 6.20
N ARG A 95 8.21 6.12 6.49
CA ARG A 95 7.94 7.08 5.42
C ARG A 95 9.25 7.49 4.79
N LYS A 96 9.32 7.48 3.46
CA LYS A 96 10.46 8.01 2.71
C LYS A 96 10.63 9.52 2.88
N GLY A 97 9.53 10.24 3.09
CA GLY A 97 9.52 11.68 3.38
C GLY A 97 8.90 11.99 4.74
N HIS A 98 9.46 12.97 5.47
CA HIS A 98 8.89 13.40 6.75
C HIS A 98 7.47 13.95 6.58
N ALA A 99 6.57 13.49 7.46
CA ALA A 99 5.25 14.08 7.59
C ALA A 99 5.36 15.48 8.22
N PRO A 100 4.55 16.46 7.79
CA PRO A 100 4.45 17.74 8.48
C PRO A 100 4.15 17.55 9.97
N GLU A 101 4.73 18.39 10.83
CA GLU A 101 4.51 18.35 12.26
C GLU A 101 3.02 18.54 12.59
N GLY A 102 2.47 17.70 13.48
CA GLY A 102 1.05 17.71 13.83
C GLY A 102 0.10 17.12 12.78
N SER A 103 0.62 16.58 11.67
CA SER A 103 -0.19 15.91 10.64
C SER A 103 -0.25 14.39 10.83
N GLY A 104 -1.30 13.77 10.29
CA GLY A 104 -1.48 12.32 10.37
C GLY A 104 -2.33 11.89 11.56
N VAL A 105 -2.48 10.58 11.71
CA VAL A 105 -3.29 10.02 12.79
C VAL A 105 -2.49 9.87 14.09
N PRO A 106 -3.14 9.92 15.26
CA PRO A 106 -2.47 9.73 16.54
C PRO A 106 -1.71 8.40 16.61
N ILE A 107 -0.60 8.41 17.34
CA ILE A 107 0.18 7.20 17.66
C ILE A 107 -0.74 6.16 18.33
N GLY A 108 -0.59 4.89 17.97
CA GLY A 108 -1.47 3.80 18.43
C GLY A 108 -2.73 3.61 17.59
N THR A 109 -2.95 4.44 16.56
CA THR A 109 -4.03 4.19 15.59
C THR A 109 -3.71 2.96 14.74
N GLU A 110 -4.64 2.01 14.71
CA GLU A 110 -4.54 0.79 13.92
C GLU A 110 -5.49 0.82 12.72
N TYR A 111 -5.05 0.20 11.63
CA TYR A 111 -5.84 0.07 10.42
C TYR A 111 -5.93 -1.38 10.00
N HIS A 112 -7.15 -1.84 9.73
CA HIS A 112 -7.39 -3.12 9.10
C HIS A 112 -7.64 -2.89 7.61
N TRP A 113 -6.69 -3.32 6.80
CA TRP A 113 -6.77 -3.25 5.36
C TRP A 113 -6.88 -4.66 4.79
N TYR A 114 -7.80 -4.82 3.84
CA TYR A 114 -7.81 -5.99 2.97
C TYR A 114 -7.00 -5.64 1.72
N ILE A 115 -6.08 -6.52 1.31
CA ILE A 115 -5.29 -6.33 0.09
C ILE A 115 -5.69 -7.45 -0.86
N LEU A 116 -6.21 -7.06 -2.02
CA LEU A 116 -6.44 -7.95 -3.15
C LEU A 116 -5.35 -7.64 -4.16
N SER A 117 -4.44 -8.57 -4.39
CA SER A 117 -3.26 -8.30 -5.23
C SER A 117 -2.76 -9.55 -5.93
N HIS A 118 -2.25 -9.36 -7.13
CA HIS A 118 -1.39 -10.31 -7.81
C HIS A 118 0.03 -10.18 -7.26
N GLN A 119 0.65 -11.32 -6.99
CA GLN A 119 2.08 -11.38 -6.68
C GLN A 119 2.77 -12.20 -7.77
N ASN A 120 3.75 -11.57 -8.42
CA ASN A 120 4.61 -12.23 -9.38
C ASN A 120 5.96 -12.49 -8.73
N ALA A 121 6.38 -13.75 -8.71
CA ALA A 121 7.69 -14.15 -8.22
C ALA A 121 8.51 -14.73 -9.37
N LYS A 122 9.75 -14.25 -9.54
CA LYS A 122 10.68 -14.77 -10.55
C LYS A 122 11.95 -15.25 -9.88
N LYS A 123 12.29 -16.52 -10.10
CA LYS A 123 13.56 -17.07 -9.63
C LYS A 123 14.72 -16.39 -10.35
N LEU A 124 15.65 -15.81 -9.60
CA LEU A 124 16.84 -15.14 -10.13
C LEU A 124 18.04 -16.07 -10.11
N ASN A 125 18.19 -16.87 -9.04
CA ASN A 125 19.22 -17.88 -8.93
C ASN A 125 18.79 -18.98 -7.93
N ALA A 126 19.74 -19.79 -7.44
CA ALA A 126 19.45 -20.90 -6.52
C ALA A 126 18.64 -20.48 -5.29
N ASN A 127 18.91 -19.29 -4.73
CA ASN A 127 18.38 -18.85 -3.45
C ASN A 127 17.58 -17.54 -3.52
N ASP A 128 17.68 -16.80 -4.62
CA ASP A 128 17.05 -15.48 -4.74
C ASP A 128 15.88 -15.51 -5.72
N TYR A 129 14.80 -14.83 -5.34
CA TYR A 129 13.62 -14.58 -6.17
C TYR A 129 13.32 -13.07 -6.10
N SER A 130 12.97 -12.45 -7.24
CA SER A 130 12.33 -11.14 -7.23
C SER A 130 10.85 -11.33 -6.96
N THR A 131 10.26 -10.42 -6.20
CA THR A 131 8.83 -10.42 -5.88
C THR A 131 8.26 -9.05 -6.20
N GLU A 132 7.21 -9.02 -7.01
CA GLU A 132 6.45 -7.84 -7.37
C GLU A 132 5.00 -8.08 -6.97
N MET A 133 4.34 -7.08 -6.38
CA MET A 133 2.96 -7.19 -5.94
C MET A 133 2.17 -5.96 -6.39
N HIS A 134 1.14 -6.19 -7.20
CA HIS A 134 0.26 -5.16 -7.73
C HIS A 134 -1.17 -5.47 -7.30
N GLY A 135 -1.91 -4.47 -6.83
CA GLY A 135 -3.29 -4.72 -6.42
C GLY A 135 -3.95 -3.56 -5.71
N LEU A 136 -5.18 -3.83 -5.30
CA LEU A 136 -6.07 -2.92 -4.63
C LEU A 136 -6.05 -3.16 -3.12
N LYS A 137 -6.16 -2.05 -2.38
CA LYS A 137 -6.16 -2.08 -0.92
C LYS A 137 -7.39 -1.37 -0.39
N PHE A 138 -8.26 -2.13 0.27
CA PHE A 138 -9.55 -1.68 0.75
C PHE A 138 -9.57 -1.51 2.27
N LYS A 139 -10.07 -0.37 2.76
CA LYS A 139 -10.17 -0.09 4.20
C LYS A 139 -11.47 -0.68 4.74
N LEU A 140 -11.39 -1.73 5.55
CA LEU A 140 -12.59 -2.31 6.18
C LEU A 140 -13.01 -1.57 7.44
N ALA A 141 -12.05 -1.20 8.28
CA ALA A 141 -12.31 -0.54 9.56
C ALA A 141 -11.08 0.23 10.07
N HIS A 142 -11.27 1.00 11.13
CA HIS A 142 -10.20 1.59 11.93
C HIS A 142 -10.56 1.54 13.41
N LYS A 143 -9.55 1.46 14.27
CA LYS A 143 -9.69 1.58 15.73
C LYS A 143 -9.01 2.88 16.14
N ARG A 144 -9.75 3.76 16.84
CA ARG A 144 -9.18 5.04 17.30
C ARG A 144 -8.28 4.78 18.50
N ALA A 145 -7.22 5.58 18.65
CA ALA A 145 -6.25 5.45 19.72
C ALA A 145 -6.88 5.55 21.14
N ASP A 146 -7.98 6.28 21.29
CA ASP A 146 -8.72 6.46 22.55
C ASP A 146 -9.90 5.49 22.72
N LYS A 147 -10.01 4.44 21.88
CA LYS A 147 -11.13 3.51 21.87
C LYS A 147 -10.68 2.06 21.83
N GLU A 148 -11.27 1.25 22.70
CA GLU A 148 -11.04 -0.20 22.75
C GLU A 148 -11.71 -0.97 21.59
N LYS A 149 -12.67 -0.37 20.90
CA LYS A 149 -13.47 -1.03 19.87
C LYS A 149 -13.22 -0.43 18.49
N TRP A 150 -13.21 -1.31 17.48
CA TRP A 150 -13.25 -0.93 16.06
C TRP A 150 -14.47 -0.06 15.76
N ASN A 151 -14.34 0.85 14.79
CA ASN A 151 -15.46 1.71 14.37
C ASN A 151 -16.62 0.92 13.72
N LEU A 152 -16.40 -0.33 13.30
CA LEU A 152 -17.40 -1.23 12.74
C LEU A 152 -17.29 -2.62 13.37
N SER A 153 -18.43 -3.27 13.60
CA SER A 153 -18.49 -4.66 14.06
C SER A 153 -17.90 -5.61 13.01
N GLY A 154 -17.38 -6.78 13.43
CA GLY A 154 -16.85 -7.78 12.50
C GLY A 154 -17.87 -8.24 11.45
N THR A 155 -19.15 -8.38 11.84
CA THR A 155 -20.23 -8.73 10.91
C THR A 155 -20.44 -7.65 9.84
N THR A 156 -20.36 -6.37 10.21
CA THR A 156 -20.48 -5.26 9.26
C THR A 156 -19.26 -5.18 8.34
N GLN A 157 -18.05 -5.37 8.88
CA GLN A 157 -16.82 -5.46 8.08
C GLN A 157 -16.93 -6.56 7.01
N ARG A 158 -17.42 -7.75 7.37
CA ARG A 158 -17.65 -8.86 6.44
C ARG A 158 -18.67 -8.50 5.35
N LYS A 159 -19.77 -7.82 5.69
CA LYS A 159 -20.76 -7.38 4.69
C LYS A 159 -20.17 -6.40 3.68
N HIS A 160 -19.35 -5.45 4.14
CA HIS A 160 -18.65 -4.52 3.24
C HIS A 160 -17.66 -5.25 2.34
N LEU A 161 -16.91 -6.22 2.89
CA LEU A 161 -16.00 -7.04 2.08
C LEU A 161 -16.75 -7.83 1.00
N ILE A 162 -17.87 -8.47 1.35
CA ILE A 162 -18.68 -9.22 0.38
C ILE A 162 -19.21 -8.30 -0.72
N ALA A 163 -19.70 -7.11 -0.38
CA ALA A 163 -20.19 -6.15 -1.36
C ALA A 163 -19.08 -5.75 -2.34
N PHE A 164 -17.90 -5.38 -1.81
CA PHE A 164 -16.73 -5.07 -2.61
C PHE A 164 -16.33 -6.25 -3.52
N LEU A 165 -16.21 -7.46 -2.99
CA LEU A 165 -15.82 -8.62 -3.80
C LEU A 165 -16.84 -8.95 -4.90
N LYS A 166 -18.15 -8.74 -4.65
CA LYS A 166 -19.19 -8.93 -5.68
C LYS A 166 -19.07 -7.92 -6.81
N GLU A 167 -18.79 -6.66 -6.47
CA GLU A 167 -18.53 -5.63 -7.46
C GLU A 167 -17.28 -5.97 -8.30
N MET A 168 -16.24 -6.54 -7.69
CA MET A 168 -15.04 -6.97 -8.44
C MET A 168 -15.39 -8.10 -9.41
N ILE A 169 -16.18 -9.08 -8.95
CA ILE A 169 -16.65 -10.19 -9.79
C ILE A 169 -17.44 -9.65 -10.97
N GLU A 170 -18.41 -8.77 -10.70
CA GLU A 170 -19.24 -8.15 -11.73
C GLU A 170 -18.39 -7.40 -12.76
N GLN A 171 -17.33 -6.71 -12.35
CA GLN A 171 -16.41 -6.05 -13.28
C GLN A 171 -15.58 -7.03 -14.12
N LEU A 172 -15.03 -8.06 -13.49
CA LEU A 172 -14.30 -9.12 -14.20
C LEU A 172 -15.20 -9.83 -15.21
N GLU A 173 -16.51 -9.89 -14.95
CA GLU A 173 -17.50 -10.50 -15.83
C GLU A 173 -18.03 -9.55 -16.92
N ASN A 174 -18.21 -8.25 -16.63
CA ASN A 174 -18.95 -7.31 -17.48
C ASN A 174 -18.12 -6.58 -18.55
N GLY A 175 -16.79 -6.65 -18.51
CA GLY A 175 -15.98 -6.25 -19.66
C GLY A 175 -14.68 -5.56 -19.33
N SER A 176 -13.66 -5.93 -20.08
CA SER A 176 -12.38 -5.25 -20.15
C SER A 176 -12.33 -4.39 -21.40
N VAL A 177 -11.49 -3.35 -21.37
CA VAL A 177 -11.15 -2.57 -22.56
C VAL A 177 -10.07 -3.35 -23.31
N PRO A 178 -10.33 -3.89 -24.52
CA PRO A 178 -9.31 -4.57 -25.29
C PRO A 178 -8.25 -3.56 -25.72
N LEU A 179 -6.97 -3.91 -25.52
CA LEU A 179 -5.84 -3.08 -25.88
C LEU A 179 -5.01 -3.82 -26.93
N GLU A 180 -4.89 -3.24 -28.12
CA GLU A 180 -4.00 -3.77 -29.16
C GLU A 180 -3.35 -2.62 -29.95
N PHE A 181 -2.04 -2.45 -29.78
CA PHE A 181 -1.29 -1.35 -30.40
C PHE A 181 0.17 -1.74 -30.63
N GLU A 182 0.90 -0.92 -31.39
CA GLU A 182 2.34 -1.07 -31.59
C GLU A 182 3.08 0.15 -31.04
N TYR A 183 4.12 -0.10 -30.24
CA TYR A 183 4.95 0.95 -29.66
C TYR A 183 6.42 0.51 -29.63
N GLY A 184 7.32 1.35 -30.12
CA GLY A 184 8.75 1.06 -30.14
C GLY A 184 9.13 -0.20 -30.94
N GLY A 185 8.36 -0.54 -31.98
CA GLY A 185 8.55 -1.76 -32.79
C GLY A 185 8.14 -3.06 -32.10
N LYS A 186 7.45 -2.97 -30.94
CA LYS A 186 6.87 -4.11 -30.23
C LYS A 186 5.34 -4.01 -30.28
N LYS A 187 4.70 -5.13 -30.60
CA LYS A 187 3.25 -5.28 -30.50
C LYS A 187 2.83 -5.55 -29.07
N TYR A 188 1.80 -4.84 -28.62
CA TYR A 188 1.15 -5.02 -27.33
C TYR A 188 -0.26 -5.50 -27.57
N LYS A 189 -0.65 -6.55 -26.87
CA LYS A 189 -2.00 -7.08 -26.85
C LYS A 189 -2.40 -7.44 -25.44
N GLY A 190 -3.58 -7.05 -25.01
CA GLY A 190 -4.11 -7.40 -23.70
C GLY A 190 -5.37 -6.61 -23.42
N GLU A 191 -5.51 -6.16 -22.19
CA GLU A 191 -6.74 -5.52 -21.73
C GLU A 191 -6.52 -4.58 -20.55
N GLY A 192 -7.42 -3.61 -20.41
CA GLY A 192 -7.57 -2.77 -19.24
C GLY A 192 -8.86 -3.12 -18.52
N VAL A 193 -8.78 -3.60 -17.27
CA VAL A 193 -9.96 -3.87 -16.44
C VAL A 193 -10.29 -2.60 -15.64
N PRO A 194 -11.50 -2.02 -15.78
CA PRO A 194 -11.88 -0.85 -15.01
C PRO A 194 -11.72 -1.00 -13.50
N VAL A 195 -11.17 0.02 -12.84
CA VAL A 195 -11.11 0.06 -11.37
C VAL A 195 -12.46 0.54 -10.82
N PRO A 196 -13.01 -0.11 -9.77
CA PRO A 196 -14.31 0.22 -9.19
C PRO A 196 -14.37 1.61 -8.59
N ASP A 197 -15.55 2.23 -8.64
CA ASP A 197 -15.79 3.62 -8.25
C ASP A 197 -14.83 4.62 -8.95
N THR A 198 -14.38 4.34 -10.19
CA THR A 198 -13.54 5.26 -10.98
C THR A 198 -14.06 5.57 -12.38
N CYS A 199 -15.27 5.13 -12.68
CA CYS A 199 -15.95 5.41 -13.95
C CYS A 199 -17.06 6.45 -13.74
N ASP A 200 -17.19 7.38 -14.68
CA ASP A 200 -18.27 8.37 -14.74
C ASP A 200 -18.90 8.32 -16.13
N GLU A 201 -20.23 8.25 -16.20
CA GLU A 201 -20.99 8.20 -17.46
C GLU A 201 -20.41 7.20 -18.49
N ASP A 202 -20.14 5.96 -18.05
CA ASP A 202 -19.57 4.85 -18.83
C ASP A 202 -18.09 5.01 -19.27
N VAL A 203 -17.44 6.11 -18.91
CA VAL A 203 -16.00 6.33 -19.16
C VAL A 203 -15.20 6.07 -17.89
N CYS A 204 -14.22 5.16 -17.97
CA CYS A 204 -13.38 4.80 -16.83
C CYS A 204 -12.05 5.55 -16.84
N PHE A 205 -11.73 6.22 -15.72
CA PHE A 205 -10.50 7.03 -15.60
C PHE A 205 -9.35 6.28 -14.93
N GLN A 206 -9.60 5.08 -14.40
CA GLN A 206 -8.56 4.19 -13.89
C GLN A 206 -8.84 2.75 -14.32
N LEU A 207 -7.82 2.09 -14.85
CA LEU A 207 -7.90 0.71 -15.31
C LEU A 207 -6.66 -0.05 -14.81
N ASP A 208 -6.84 -1.29 -14.38
CA ASP A 208 -5.75 -2.24 -14.16
C ASP A 208 -5.36 -2.86 -15.50
N VAL A 209 -4.12 -2.65 -15.94
CA VAL A 209 -3.68 -2.97 -17.29
C VAL A 209 -2.83 -4.22 -17.30
N GLU A 210 -3.22 -5.17 -18.15
CA GLU A 210 -2.44 -6.36 -18.50
C GLU A 210 -2.10 -6.31 -19.99
N LEU A 211 -0.82 -6.45 -20.33
CA LEU A 211 -0.37 -6.48 -21.72
C LEU A 211 0.65 -7.59 -21.92
N ASN A 212 0.44 -8.40 -22.97
CA ASN A 212 1.24 -9.56 -23.32
C ASN A 212 1.42 -10.53 -22.15
N ASP A 213 0.33 -10.86 -21.47
CA ASP A 213 0.27 -11.74 -20.28
C ASP A 213 1.09 -11.21 -19.08
N GLN A 214 1.34 -9.90 -19.04
CA GLN A 214 2.03 -9.23 -17.94
C GLN A 214 1.15 -8.16 -17.31
N ALA A 215 0.83 -8.32 -16.03
CA ALA A 215 0.20 -7.28 -15.23
C ALA A 215 1.16 -6.10 -15.07
N LEU A 216 0.80 -4.95 -15.64
CA LEU A 216 1.57 -3.72 -15.54
C LEU A 216 1.10 -2.86 -14.36
N GLY A 217 -0.15 -3.02 -13.92
CA GLY A 217 -0.77 -2.31 -12.80
C GLY A 217 -1.75 -1.23 -13.25
N ILE A 218 -2.05 -0.29 -12.35
CA ILE A 218 -3.13 0.67 -12.55
C ILE A 218 -2.66 1.92 -13.30
N ILE A 219 -3.23 2.14 -14.48
CA ILE A 219 -3.17 3.42 -15.20
C ILE A 219 -4.26 4.36 -14.68
N ARG A 220 -3.95 5.67 -14.57
CA ARG A 220 -4.88 6.69 -14.08
C ARG A 220 -4.84 7.97 -14.92
N CYS A 221 -6.00 8.48 -15.31
CA CYS A 221 -6.13 9.76 -15.98
C CYS A 221 -6.10 10.89 -14.95
N ALA A 222 -5.09 11.75 -15.02
CA ALA A 222 -4.97 12.94 -14.18
C ALA A 222 -5.16 14.21 -15.02
N LYS A 223 -5.34 15.36 -14.35
CA LYS A 223 -5.43 16.68 -15.02
C LYS A 223 -4.25 17.02 -15.93
N SER A 224 -3.11 16.36 -15.71
CA SER A 224 -1.88 16.55 -16.49
C SER A 224 -1.63 15.40 -17.48
N GLY A 225 -2.65 14.60 -17.81
CA GLY A 225 -2.53 13.40 -18.64
C GLY A 225 -2.47 12.09 -17.84
N TRP A 226 -2.26 11.01 -18.58
CA TRP A 226 -2.19 9.64 -18.06
C TRP A 226 -0.93 9.40 -17.23
N LYS A 227 -1.07 8.59 -16.16
CA LYS A 227 0.02 8.23 -15.25
C LYS A 227 -0.04 6.76 -14.89
N MET A 228 1.14 6.16 -14.76
CA MET A 228 1.31 4.80 -14.28
C MET A 228 2.66 4.71 -13.57
N ASP A 229 2.71 4.01 -12.45
CA ASP A 229 3.94 3.90 -11.66
C ASP A 229 4.82 2.78 -12.24
N GLY A 230 6.11 3.06 -12.47
CA GLY A 230 7.08 2.05 -12.94
C GLY A 230 7.13 1.81 -14.46
N ILE A 231 6.33 2.54 -15.24
CA ILE A 231 6.28 2.45 -16.71
C ILE A 231 6.74 3.77 -17.34
N GLU A 232 7.36 3.70 -18.52
CA GLU A 232 7.80 4.88 -19.28
C GLU A 232 6.63 5.74 -19.75
N GLN A 233 6.73 7.06 -19.58
CA GLN A 233 5.61 8.00 -19.78
C GLN A 233 5.02 7.95 -21.21
N GLU A 234 5.84 7.77 -22.24
CA GLU A 234 5.37 7.68 -23.64
C GLU A 234 4.52 6.42 -23.90
N LEU A 235 4.89 5.28 -23.29
CA LEU A 235 4.08 4.06 -23.33
C LEU A 235 2.77 4.26 -22.55
N VAL A 236 2.82 4.93 -21.40
CA VAL A 236 1.62 5.27 -20.61
C VAL A 236 0.64 6.13 -21.41
N GLU A 237 1.14 7.11 -22.16
CA GLU A 237 0.31 7.95 -23.02
C GLU A 237 -0.30 7.15 -24.18
N THR A 238 0.47 6.23 -24.78
CA THR A 238 -0.02 5.35 -25.85
C THR A 238 -1.16 4.46 -25.35
N ILE A 239 -1.00 3.82 -24.19
CA ILE A 239 -2.04 3.01 -23.55
C ILE A 239 -3.28 3.87 -23.28
N GLY A 240 -3.09 5.05 -22.69
CA GLY A 240 -4.19 5.94 -22.35
C GLY A 240 -4.99 6.44 -23.56
N ASN A 241 -4.33 6.64 -24.70
CA ASN A 241 -4.99 7.02 -25.95
C ASN A 241 -5.87 5.88 -26.48
N GLU A 242 -5.41 4.63 -26.43
CA GLU A 242 -6.24 3.49 -26.84
C GLU A 242 -7.44 3.27 -25.92
N ILE A 243 -7.27 3.49 -24.62
CA ILE A 243 -8.38 3.45 -23.66
C ILE A 243 -9.44 4.48 -24.02
N PHE A 244 -9.04 5.72 -24.34
CA PHE A 244 -10.01 6.73 -24.77
C PHE A 244 -10.64 6.43 -26.12
N ALA A 245 -9.89 5.93 -27.10
CA ALA A 245 -10.42 5.54 -28.40
C ALA A 245 -11.49 4.44 -28.31
N PHE A 246 -11.46 3.61 -27.25
CA PHE A 246 -12.49 2.60 -27.01
C PHE A 246 -13.82 3.20 -26.50
N TYR A 247 -13.76 4.31 -25.76
CA TYR A 247 -14.95 4.96 -25.18
C TYR A 247 -15.55 6.05 -26.09
N GLU A 248 -14.87 6.45 -27.17
CA GLU A 248 -15.36 7.36 -28.22
C GLU A 248 -16.18 6.63 -29.29
#